data_AF-A0AAW1KU97-F1
#
_entry.id   AF-A0AAW1KU97-F1
#
_cell.length_a   1.000
_cell.length_b   1.000
_cell.length_c   1.000
_cell.angle_alpha   90.00
_cell.angle_beta   90.00
_cell.angle_gamma   90.00
#
_symmetry.space_group_name_H-M   'P 1'
#
loop_
_entity.id
_entity.type
_entity.pdbx_description
1 polymer ?
#
loop_
_entity_poly.entity_id
_entity_poly.type
_entity_poly.pdbx_seq_one_letter_code
_entity_poly.pdbx_strand_id
1 'polypeptide(L)' 'MAIYVGQNLRRFVIEISLLSHPLFVALLNMAQEEHYDFKPIRLWIPCDEAMFLHVVRCASSPIERRRFFRFGIL' A
#
# COMPACT_ATOMS: atom_id res chain seq x y z
N MET A 1 1.37 -7.82 5.40
CA MET A 1 2.22 -6.70 5.88
C MET A 1 1.36 -5.47 6.15
N ALA A 2 1.66 -4.68 7.19
CA ALA A 2 0.92 -3.45 7.49
C ALA A 2 1.56 -2.24 6.80
N ILE A 3 0.74 -1.42 6.15
CA ILE A 3 1.13 -0.18 5.46
C ILE A 3 0.27 0.95 5.97
N TYR A 4 0.87 2.11 6.17
CA TYR A 4 0.17 3.32 6.59
C TYR A 4 0.08 4.25 5.39
N VAL A 5 -1.07 4.86 5.15
CA VAL A 5 -1.32 5.65 3.94
C VAL A 5 -1.89 7.01 4.31
N GLY A 6 -1.41 8.05 3.62
CA GLY A 6 -1.89 9.42 3.74
C GLY A 6 -1.54 10.07 5.07
N GLN A 7 -2.01 11.31 5.26
CA GLN A 7 -1.73 12.13 6.45
C GLN A 7 -2.36 11.56 7.73
N ASN A 8 -3.52 10.88 7.59
CA ASN A 8 -4.22 10.26 8.71
C ASN A 8 -3.59 8.92 9.15
N LEU A 9 -2.51 8.49 8.48
CA LEU A 9 -1.84 7.21 8.75
C LEU A 9 -2.83 6.04 8.77
N ARG A 10 -3.74 5.98 7.78
CA ARG A 10 -4.71 4.89 7.73
C ARG A 10 -3.98 3.58 7.46
N ARG A 11 -4.26 2.58 8.30
CA ARG A 11 -3.60 1.27 8.25
C ARG A 11 -4.31 0.34 7.26
N PHE A 12 -3.53 -0.22 6.34
CA PHE A 12 -3.92 -1.27 5.40
C PHE A 12 -3.07 -2.53 5.63
N VAL A 13 -3.66 -3.71 5.41
CA VAL A 13 -2.94 -4.99 5.45
C VAL A 13 -2.94 -5.59 4.05
N ILE A 14 -1.75 -5.68 3.45
CA ILE A 14 -1.55 -6.25 2.13
C ILE A 14 -0.87 -7.63 2.20
N GLU A 15 -1.05 -8.43 1.16
CA GLU A 15 -0.23 -9.63 0.92
C GLU A 15 1.20 -9.24 0.50
N ILE A 16 2.19 -10.07 0.86
CA ILE A 16 3.60 -9.79 0.57
C ILE A 16 3.88 -9.86 -0.94
N SER A 17 3.14 -10.68 -1.68
CA SER A 17 3.17 -10.80 -3.15
C SER A 17 2.95 -9.48 -3.88
N LEU A 18 2.21 -8.53 -3.29
CA LEU A 18 1.99 -7.20 -3.89
C LEU A 18 3.29 -6.40 -3.99
N LEU A 19 4.29 -6.65 -3.14
CA LEU A 19 5.54 -5.88 -3.11
C LEU A 19 6.42 -6.06 -4.34
N SER A 20 6.26 -7.17 -5.07
CA SER A 20 6.97 -7.40 -6.33
C SER A 20 6.18 -6.93 -7.55
N HIS A 21 4.94 -6.46 -7.39
CA HIS A 21 4.14 -5.99 -8.51
C HIS A 21 4.67 -4.63 -9.01
N PRO A 22 4.88 -4.43 -10.33
CA PRO A 22 5.48 -3.20 -10.87
C PRO A 22 4.76 -1.91 -10.44
N LEU A 23 3.41 -1.92 -10.42
CA LEU A 23 2.63 -0.78 -9.94
C LEU A 23 2.89 -0.45 -8.46
N PHE A 24 3.08 -1.47 -7.63
CA PHE A 24 3.34 -1.27 -6.21
C PHE A 24 4.77 -0.78 -5.99
N VAL A 25 5.74 -1.33 -6.73
CA VAL A 25 7.13 -0.84 -6.74
C VAL A 25 7.19 0.64 -7.15
N ALA A 26 6.49 1.03 -8.22
CA ALA A 26 6.42 2.43 -8.63
C ALA A 26 5.87 3.33 -7.50
N LEU A 27 4.83 2.90 -6.80
CA LEU A 27 4.27 3.62 -5.66
C LEU A 27 5.27 3.75 -4.49
N LEU A 28 6.05 2.69 -4.22
CA LEU A 28 7.08 2.72 -3.18
C LEU A 28 8.23 3.66 -3.54
N ASN A 29 8.66 3.68 -4.80
CA ASN A 29 9.70 4.58 -5.27
C ASN A 29 9.27 6.04 -5.11
N MET A 30 8.03 6.37 -5.49
CA MET A 30 7.46 7.71 -5.25
C MET A 30 7.47 8.08 -3.77
N ALA A 31 7.10 7.14 -2.89
CA ALA A 31 7.08 7.39 -1.45
C ALA A 31 8.47 7.64 -0.86
N GLN A 32 9.51 6.96 -1.38
CA GLN A 32 10.89 7.10 -0.93
C GLN A 32 11.52 8.43 -1.34
N GLU A 33 11.21 8.93 -2.54
CA GLU A 33 11.70 10.22 -3.02
C GLU A 33 11.25 11.39 -2.13
N GLU A 34 10.07 11.28 -1.52
CA GLU A 34 9.53 12.32 -0.63
C GLU A 34 9.99 12.22 0.84
N HIS A 35 10.67 11.14 1.24
CA HIS A 35 10.92 10.80 2.66
C HIS A 35 12.39 10.61 3.04
N TYR A 36 13.23 11.59 2.74
CA TYR A 36 14.66 11.54 3.06
C TYR A 36 14.98 11.44 4.58
N ASP A 37 14.04 11.80 5.48
CA ASP A 37 14.34 12.00 6.92
C ASP A 37 13.46 11.20 7.93
N PHE A 38 12.55 10.32 7.49
CA PHE A 38 11.63 9.65 8.42
C PHE A 38 12.14 8.27 8.87
N LYS A 39 12.25 8.06 10.21
CA LYS A 39 12.70 6.79 10.82
C LYS A 39 11.85 5.59 10.35
N PRO A 40 12.45 4.43 10.05
CA PRO A 40 11.84 3.31 9.32
C PRO A 40 11.03 2.36 10.20
N ILE A 41 10.17 2.87 11.09
CA ILE A 41 9.43 2.00 12.00
C ILE A 41 8.17 1.42 11.32
N ARG A 42 7.67 2.06 10.25
CA ARG A 42 6.47 1.64 9.51
C ARG A 42 6.61 2.03 8.05
N LEU A 43 6.20 1.15 7.12
CA LEU A 43 6.09 1.49 5.71
C LEU A 43 4.92 2.45 5.55
N TRP A 44 5.22 3.75 5.49
CA TRP A 44 4.26 4.81 5.25
C TRP A 44 4.36 5.26 3.79
N ILE A 45 3.21 5.43 3.14
CA ILE A 45 3.10 5.88 1.75
C ILE A 45 2.32 7.20 1.74
N PRO A 46 2.97 8.33 1.38
CA PRO A 46 2.36 9.66 1.36
C PRO A 46 1.48 9.84 0.11
N CYS A 47 0.44 9.03 -0.04
CA CYS A 47 -0.51 9.16 -1.16
C CYS A 47 -1.95 9.20 -0.65
N ASP A 48 -2.85 9.61 -1.54
CA ASP A 48 -4.29 9.52 -1.30
C ASP A 48 -4.73 8.05 -1.10
N GLU A 49 -5.65 7.84 -0.16
CA GLU A 49 -6.13 6.50 0.19
C GLU A 49 -6.85 5.82 -0.99
N ALA A 50 -7.59 6.57 -1.81
CA ALA A 50 -8.28 6.02 -2.98
C ALA A 50 -7.28 5.65 -4.08
N MET A 51 -6.22 6.44 -4.27
CA MET A 51 -5.11 6.08 -5.16
C MET A 51 -4.43 4.78 -4.71
N PHE A 52 -4.09 4.66 -3.42
CA PHE A 52 -3.51 3.43 -2.87
C PHE A 52 -4.42 2.21 -3.12
N LEU A 53 -5.72 2.34 -2.83
CA LEU A 53 -6.70 1.28 -3.06
C LEU A 53 -6.81 0.91 -4.54
N HIS A 54 -6.74 1.88 -5.45
CA HIS A 54 -6.74 1.62 -6.88
C HIS A 54 -5.53 0.79 -7.29
N VAL A 55 -4.32 1.17 -6.86
CA VAL A 55 -3.08 0.41 -7.13
C VAL A 55 -3.20 -1.01 -6.58
N VAL A 56 -3.63 -1.18 -5.33
CA VAL A 56 -3.80 -2.51 -4.73
C VAL A 56 -4.81 -3.35 -5.51
N ARG A 57 -5.95 -2.78 -5.93
CA ARG A 57 -6.96 -3.51 -6.72
C ARG A 57 -6.42 -3.96 -8.08
N CYS A 58 -5.65 -3.11 -8.76
CA CYS A 58 -5.06 -3.42 -10.06
C CYS A 58 -3.91 -4.44 -9.95
N ALA A 59 -3.13 -4.38 -8.86
CA ALA A 59 -2.02 -5.28 -8.60
C ALA A 59 -2.44 -6.64 -8.00
N SER A 60 -3.64 -6.73 -7.44
CA SER A 60 -4.15 -7.95 -6.79
C SER A 60 -4.68 -8.96 -7.81
N SER A 61 -4.23 -10.21 -7.69
CA SER A 61 -4.86 -11.35 -8.39
C SER A 61 -6.35 -11.50 -7.98
N PRO A 62 -7.18 -12.19 -8.79
CA PRO A 62 -8.59 -12.43 -8.44
C PRO A 62 -8.80 -13.07 -7.07
N ILE A 63 -7.83 -13.87 -6.61
CA ILE A 63 -7.84 -14.55 -5.30
C ILE A 63 -7.54 -13.55 -4.18
N GLU A 64 -6.52 -12.71 -4.36
CA GLU A 64 -6.12 -11.69 -3.39
C GLU A 64 -7.18 -10.59 -3.24
N ARG A 65 -7.86 -10.22 -4.33
CA ARG A 65 -9.00 -9.29 -4.26
C ARG A 65 -10.03 -9.75 -3.24
N ARG A 66 -10.42 -11.02 -3.25
CA ARG A 66 -11.40 -11.58 -2.29
C ARG A 66 -10.90 -11.53 -0.84
N ARG A 67 -9.59 -11.70 -0.61
CA ARG A 67 -8.98 -11.66 0.72
C ARG A 67 -8.85 -10.23 1.25
N PHE A 68 -8.45 -9.29 0.39
CA PHE A 68 -8.31 -7.88 0.75
C PHE A 68 -9.66 -7.26 1.18
N PHE A 69 -10.75 -7.58 0.48
CA PHE A 69 -12.10 -7.16 0.88
C PHE A 69 -12.63 -7.87 2.14
N ARG A 70 -12.06 -9.03 2.50
CA ARG A 70 -12.50 -9.80 3.67
C ARG A 70 -11.79 -9.41 4.98
N PHE A 71 -10.57 -8.87 4.90
CA PHE A 71 -9.77 -8.51 6.08
C PHE A 71 -9.41 -7.02 6.19
N GLY A 72 -9.67 -6.20 5.17
CA GLY A 72 -9.10 -4.84 5.10
C GLY A 72 -10.06 -3.68 4.84
N ILE A 73 -11.34 -3.90 4.49
CA ILE A 73 -12.31 -2.80 4.21
C ILE A 73 -13.75 -3.15 4.63
N LEU A 74 -13.94 -3.90 5.72
CA LEU A 74 -15.20 -3.97 6.48
C LEU A 74 -14.87 -3.83 7.96
#